data_AF-A0A5N6WGT5-F1
#
_entry.id   AF-A0A5N6WGT5-F1
#
_cell.length_a   1.000
_cell.length_b   1.000
_cell.length_c   1.000
_cell.angle_alpha   90.00
_cell.angle_beta   90.00
_cell.angle_gamma   90.00
#
_symmetry.space_group_name_H-M   'P 1'
#
loop_
_entity.id
_entity.type
_entity.pdbx_description
1 polymer ?
#
loop_
_entity_poly.entity_id
_entity_poly.type
_entity_poly.pdbx_seq_one_letter_code
_entity_poly.pdbx_strand_id
1 'polypeptide(L)'
;MQQISSLAKLWFLGAVLLPLPGMRHFVTHVSLLQAQWDKIYDGSRDDAYIYQRHIEWLKEVVLADRLVFFDVKDGWGPLCQTLGKEVPKDIPFPKINDSKAIDCVAEYHMKRGLVRWSVVFTVVGVLSAWWFMRV
;
A
#
# COMPACT_ATOMS: atom_id res chain seq x y z
N MET A 1 -3.97 1.25 -8.06
CA MET A 1 -3.56 -0.10 -7.59
C MET A 1 -2.41 -0.72 -8.40
N GLN A 2 -2.23 -0.33 -9.67
CA GLN A 2 -1.29 -1.01 -10.57
C GLN A 2 0.16 -1.06 -10.05
N GLN A 3 0.74 0.05 -9.58
CA GLN A 3 2.13 0.12 -9.06
C GLN A 3 2.41 -0.83 -7.89
N ILE A 4 1.50 -0.90 -6.89
CA ILE A 4 1.66 -1.80 -5.74
C ILE A 4 1.40 -3.25 -6.14
N SER A 5 0.39 -3.48 -7.00
CA SER A 5 0.05 -4.82 -7.48
C SER A 5 1.14 -5.44 -8.36
N SER A 6 1.91 -4.64 -9.10
CA SER A 6 3.01 -5.13 -9.93
C SER A 6 4.22 -5.52 -9.08
N LEU A 7 4.57 -4.71 -8.08
CA LEU A 7 5.63 -5.03 -7.11
C LEU A 7 5.29 -6.30 -6.30
N ALA A 8 4.04 -6.44 -5.85
CA ALA A 8 3.60 -7.60 -5.09
C ALA A 8 3.55 -8.92 -5.91
N LYS A 9 3.57 -8.84 -7.25
CA LYS A 9 3.63 -10.03 -8.14
C LYS A 9 5.04 -10.58 -8.32
N LEU A 10 6.07 -9.92 -7.78
CA LEU A 10 7.44 -10.45 -7.83
C LEU A 10 7.50 -11.75 -7.03
N TRP A 11 7.80 -12.85 -7.72
CA TRP A 11 7.77 -14.21 -7.18
C TRP A 11 8.65 -14.40 -5.92
N PHE A 12 9.72 -13.62 -5.79
CA PHE A 12 10.67 -13.69 -4.67
C PHE A 12 10.35 -12.74 -3.51
N LEU A 13 9.40 -11.80 -3.67
CA LEU A 13 9.17 -10.75 -2.67
C LEU A 13 8.69 -11.32 -1.33
N GLY A 14 7.85 -12.36 -1.36
CA GLY A 14 7.41 -13.05 -0.14
C GLY A 14 8.58 -13.61 0.66
N ALA A 15 9.58 -14.17 -0.02
CA ALA A 15 10.79 -14.68 0.63
C ALA A 15 11.63 -13.54 1.22
N VAL A 16 11.82 -12.44 0.48
CA VAL A 16 12.58 -11.27 0.97
C VAL A 16 11.95 -10.66 2.23
N LEU A 17 10.61 -10.61 2.31
CA LEU A 17 9.89 -10.02 3.43
C LEU A 17 9.65 -10.97 4.60
N LEU A 18 9.91 -12.28 4.45
CA LEU A 18 9.66 -13.30 5.47
C LEU A 18 10.26 -12.98 6.86
N PRO A 19 11.50 -12.48 7.01
CA PRO A 19 12.08 -12.17 8.31
C PRO A 19 11.58 -10.85 8.92
N LEU A 20 10.63 -10.16 8.28
CA LEU A 20 9.99 -8.94 8.77
C LEU A 20 8.58 -9.27 9.29
N PRO A 21 8.35 -9.37 10.61
CA PRO A 21 7.06 -9.77 11.18
C PRO A 21 5.86 -8.95 10.66
N GLY A 22 6.03 -7.64 10.47
CA GLY A 22 4.98 -6.76 9.94
C GLY A 22 4.77 -6.83 8.43
N MET A 23 5.71 -7.40 7.66
CA MET A 23 5.67 -7.40 6.19
C MET A 23 5.61 -8.80 5.56
N ARG A 24 5.85 -9.87 6.34
CA ARG A 24 5.89 -11.26 5.82
C ARG A 24 4.62 -11.72 5.10
N HIS A 25 3.46 -11.12 5.43
CA HIS A 25 2.17 -11.43 4.81
C HIS A 25 1.74 -10.39 3.78
N PHE A 26 2.60 -9.42 3.43
CA PHE A 26 2.27 -8.34 2.52
C PHE A 26 1.83 -8.85 1.15
N VAL A 27 2.56 -9.80 0.56
CA VAL A 27 2.22 -10.38 -0.75
C VAL A 27 0.83 -11.04 -0.73
N THR A 28 0.55 -11.83 0.30
CA THR A 28 -0.77 -12.46 0.49
C THR A 28 -1.86 -11.42 0.70
N HIS A 29 -1.59 -10.36 1.47
CA HIS A 29 -2.55 -9.28 1.68
C HIS A 29 -2.90 -8.56 0.38
N VAL A 30 -1.89 -8.23 -0.44
CA VAL A 30 -2.12 -7.58 -1.74
C VAL A 30 -2.87 -8.50 -2.71
N SER A 31 -2.58 -9.81 -2.73
CA SER A 31 -3.31 -10.74 -3.59
C SER A 31 -4.78 -10.90 -3.19
N LEU A 32 -5.07 -10.93 -1.89
CA LEU A 32 -6.44 -10.96 -1.37
C LEU A 32 -7.21 -9.67 -1.67
N LEU A 33 -6.57 -8.51 -1.50
CA LEU A 33 -7.18 -7.23 -1.87
C LEU A 33 -7.48 -7.18 -3.38
N GLN A 34 -6.57 -7.68 -4.21
CA GLN A 34 -6.80 -7.77 -5.65
C GLN A 34 -7.98 -8.70 -5.98
N ALA A 35 -8.07 -9.88 -5.36
CA ALA A 35 -9.18 -10.80 -5.57
C ALA A 35 -10.52 -10.19 -5.13
N GLN A 36 -10.54 -9.42 -4.04
CA GLN A 36 -11.73 -8.69 -3.60
C GLN A 36 -12.13 -7.60 -4.60
N TRP A 37 -11.17 -6.85 -5.13
CA TRP A 37 -11.42 -5.85 -6.18
C TRP A 37 -11.97 -6.48 -7.45
N ASP A 38 -11.37 -7.58 -7.89
CA ASP A 38 -11.83 -8.33 -9.06
C ASP A 38 -13.28 -8.82 -8.86
N LYS A 39 -13.66 -9.22 -7.64
CA LYS A 39 -15.05 -9.59 -7.34
C LYS A 39 -16.03 -8.42 -7.39
N ILE A 40 -15.62 -7.22 -6.95
CA ILE A 40 -16.50 -6.04 -6.87
C ILE A 40 -16.72 -5.40 -8.25
N TYR A 41 -15.71 -5.43 -9.11
CA TYR A 41 -15.71 -4.76 -10.42
C TYR A 41 -15.64 -5.73 -11.60
N ASP A 42 -16.21 -6.93 -11.44
CA ASP A 42 -16.34 -7.95 -12.50
C ASP A 42 -15.02 -8.29 -13.22
N GLY A 43 -13.92 -8.30 -12.47
CA GLY A 43 -12.58 -8.56 -12.96
C GLY A 43 -11.99 -7.45 -13.82
N SER A 44 -12.71 -6.33 -14.01
CA SER A 44 -12.23 -5.21 -14.80
C SER A 44 -10.94 -4.64 -14.21
N ARG A 45 -10.02 -4.27 -15.11
CA ARG A 45 -8.76 -3.58 -14.80
C ARG A 45 -8.67 -2.19 -15.43
N ASP A 46 -9.78 -1.75 -16.04
CA ASP A 46 -9.91 -0.40 -16.58
C ASP A 46 -10.25 0.56 -15.44
N ASP A 47 -9.28 1.38 -15.06
CA ASP A 47 -9.42 2.35 -13.97
C ASP A 47 -10.54 3.36 -14.24
N ALA A 48 -10.82 3.71 -15.51
CA ALA A 48 -11.89 4.64 -15.86
C ALA A 48 -13.27 4.01 -15.64
N TYR A 49 -13.45 2.77 -16.09
CA TYR A 49 -14.66 1.99 -15.82
C TYR A 49 -14.92 1.82 -14.33
N ILE A 50 -13.89 1.40 -13.57
CA ILE A 50 -13.99 1.20 -12.11
C ILE A 50 -14.38 2.50 -11.42
N TYR A 51 -13.72 3.61 -11.77
CA TYR A 51 -14.02 4.93 -11.22
C TYR A 51 -15.48 5.32 -11.49
N GLN A 52 -15.91 5.25 -12.75
CA GLN A 52 -17.26 5.64 -13.13
C GLN A 52 -18.32 4.79 -12.42
N ARG A 53 -18.14 3.47 -12.41
CA ARG A 53 -19.06 2.55 -11.73
C ARG A 53 -19.15 2.81 -10.23
N HIS A 54 -18.03 3.12 -9.59
CA HIS A 54 -18.00 3.44 -8.17
C HIS A 54 -18.70 4.78 -7.86
N ILE A 55 -18.49 5.79 -8.70
CA ILE A 55 -19.15 7.10 -8.56
C ILE A 55 -20.66 6.98 -8.74
N GLU A 56 -21.13 6.19 -9.70
CA GLU A 56 -22.56 5.89 -9.89
C GLU A 56 -23.15 5.20 -8.66
N TRP A 57 -22.48 4.16 -8.16
CA TRP A 57 -22.89 3.46 -6.95
C TRP A 57 -22.99 4.39 -5.73
N LEU A 58 -22.03 5.30 -5.54
CA LEU A 58 -22.08 6.30 -4.46
C LEU A 58 -23.31 7.21 -4.57
N LYS A 59 -23.68 7.64 -5.79
CA LYS A 59 -24.89 8.47 -6.02
C LYS A 59 -26.19 7.69 -5.76
N GLU A 60 -26.18 6.38 -5.96
CA GLU A 60 -27.34 5.52 -5.69
C GLU A 60 -27.57 5.29 -4.20
N VAL A 61 -26.49 5.09 -3.42
CA VAL A 61 -26.58 4.63 -2.02
C VAL A 61 -26.44 5.74 -0.99
N VAL A 62 -25.84 6.90 -1.34
CA VAL A 62 -25.66 8.03 -0.43
C VAL A 62 -26.67 9.12 -0.76
N LEU A 63 -27.36 9.64 0.26
CA LEU A 63 -28.26 10.78 0.10
C LEU A 63 -27.50 12.00 -0.44
N ALA A 64 -28.11 12.71 -1.40
CA ALA A 64 -27.44 13.79 -2.13
C ALA A 64 -26.94 14.93 -1.23
N ASP A 65 -27.64 15.24 -0.13
CA ASP A 65 -27.25 16.24 0.87
C ASP A 65 -26.07 15.81 1.75
N ARG A 66 -25.68 14.52 1.69
CA ARG A 66 -24.54 13.93 2.41
C ARG A 66 -23.41 13.47 1.50
N LEU A 67 -23.53 13.70 0.19
CA LEU A 67 -22.55 13.29 -0.81
C LEU A 67 -21.84 14.52 -1.38
N VAL A 68 -20.52 14.54 -1.27
CA VAL A 68 -19.68 15.63 -1.80
C VAL A 68 -18.56 15.03 -2.63
N PHE A 69 -18.40 15.54 -3.85
CA PHE A 69 -17.25 15.24 -4.70
C PHE A 69 -16.20 16.33 -4.50
N PHE A 70 -14.99 15.91 -4.15
CA PHE A 70 -13.87 16.79 -3.81
C PHE A 70 -12.60 16.30 -4.53
N ASP A 71 -11.91 17.19 -5.24
CA ASP A 71 -10.58 16.91 -5.76
C ASP A 71 -9.53 17.33 -4.73
N VAL A 72 -8.67 16.38 -4.32
CA VAL A 72 -7.58 16.62 -3.38
C VAL A 72 -6.61 17.72 -3.83
N LYS A 73 -6.59 18.07 -5.12
CA LYS A 73 -5.80 19.18 -5.65
C LYS A 73 -6.32 20.55 -5.21
N ASP A 74 -7.59 20.65 -4.84
CA ASP A 74 -8.23 21.92 -4.45
C ASP A 74 -7.85 22.37 -3.02
N GLY A 75 -7.24 21.49 -2.23
CA GLY A 75 -6.74 21.81 -0.90
C GLY A 75 -7.83 22.05 0.14
N TRP A 76 -7.55 22.87 1.15
CA TRP A 76 -8.43 23.04 2.31
C TRP A 76 -9.75 23.74 2.01
N GLY A 77 -9.77 24.70 1.08
CA GLY A 77 -10.90 25.62 0.90
C GLY A 77 -12.24 24.92 0.70
N PRO A 78 -12.42 24.17 -0.41
CA PRO A 78 -13.69 23.49 -0.70
C PRO A 78 -14.06 22.42 0.33
N LEU A 79 -13.07 21.72 0.88
CA LEU A 79 -13.28 20.71 1.92
C LEU A 79 -13.82 21.32 3.22
N CYS A 80 -13.17 22.36 3.72
CA CYS A 80 -13.58 23.07 4.94
C CYS A 80 -14.95 23.73 4.77
N GLN A 81 -15.22 24.34 3.61
CA GLN A 81 -16.53 24.93 3.30
C GLN A 81 -17.65 23.88 3.40
N THR A 82 -17.45 22.72 2.76
CA THR A 82 -18.40 21.61 2.79
C THR A 82 -18.66 21.14 4.23
N LEU A 83 -17.62 21.06 5.04
CA LEU A 83 -17.70 20.59 6.43
C LEU A 83 -18.18 21.66 7.43
N GLY A 84 -18.41 22.90 6.98
CA GLY A 84 -18.74 24.03 7.85
C GLY A 84 -17.63 24.36 8.85
N LYS A 85 -16.36 24.23 8.44
CA LYS A 85 -15.18 24.47 9.27
C LYS A 85 -14.36 25.63 8.73
N GLU A 86 -13.60 26.26 9.62
CA GLU A 86 -12.61 27.26 9.22
C GLU A 86 -11.42 26.61 8.53
N VAL A 87 -10.85 27.29 7.53
CA VAL A 87 -9.63 26.87 6.85
C VAL A 87 -8.43 27.09 7.77
N PRO A 88 -7.57 26.08 8.01
CA PRO A 88 -6.34 26.26 8.76
C PRO A 88 -5.42 27.30 8.10
N LYS A 89 -4.93 28.27 8.86
CA LYS A 89 -4.07 29.36 8.34
C LYS A 89 -2.62 28.92 8.14
N ASP A 90 -2.09 28.15 9.09
CA ASP A 90 -0.66 27.85 9.18
C ASP A 90 -0.30 26.41 8.78
N ILE A 91 -1.31 25.61 8.38
CA ILE A 91 -1.14 24.18 8.06
C ILE A 91 -1.37 23.97 6.55
N PRO A 92 -0.34 23.63 5.77
CA PRO A 92 -0.51 23.33 4.36
C PRO A 92 -1.35 22.05 4.16
N PHE A 93 -2.07 21.96 3.04
CA PHE A 93 -2.80 20.75 2.70
C PHE A 93 -1.81 19.58 2.49
N PRO A 94 -2.02 18.41 3.12
CA PRO A 94 -1.02 17.34 3.17
C PRO A 94 -0.81 16.68 1.80
N LYS A 95 0.45 16.52 1.40
CA LYS A 95 0.89 15.79 0.20
C LYS A 95 2.01 14.80 0.55
N ILE A 96 1.65 13.74 1.28
CA ILE A 96 2.62 12.81 1.88
C ILE A 96 2.60 11.40 1.29
N ASN A 97 1.60 11.07 0.47
CA ASN A 97 1.38 9.72 -0.07
C ASN A 97 1.43 9.74 -1.60
N ASP A 98 2.51 10.29 -2.16
CA ASP A 98 2.77 10.29 -3.60
C ASP A 98 3.50 8.99 -4.03
N SER A 99 3.65 8.80 -5.34
CA SER A 99 4.34 7.61 -5.88
C SER A 99 5.77 7.47 -5.37
N LYS A 100 6.48 8.59 -5.16
CA LYS A 100 7.85 8.58 -4.64
C LYS A 100 7.91 8.10 -3.19
N ALA A 101 6.95 8.49 -2.36
CA ALA A 101 6.82 7.98 -1.00
C ALA A 101 6.61 6.46 -0.97
N ILE A 102 5.76 5.95 -1.87
CA ILE A 102 5.52 4.50 -2.02
C ILE A 102 6.82 3.77 -2.41
N ASP A 103 7.57 4.30 -3.37
CA ASP A 103 8.84 3.71 -3.80
C ASP A 103 9.89 3.69 -2.66
N CYS A 104 9.96 4.77 -1.88
CA CYS A 104 10.83 4.86 -0.71
C CYS A 104 10.48 3.81 0.36
N VAL A 105 9.20 3.64 0.65
CA VAL A 105 8.72 2.62 1.61
C VAL A 105 9.04 1.21 1.11
N ALA A 106 8.86 0.93 -0.18
CA ALA A 106 9.20 -0.35 -0.79
C ALA A 106 10.71 -0.65 -0.67
N GLU A 107 11.57 0.31 -1.04
CA GLU A 107 13.02 0.19 -0.95
C GLU A 107 13.49 -0.05 0.49
N TYR A 108 12.94 0.70 1.45
CA TYR A 108 13.24 0.56 2.87
C TYR A 108 12.97 -0.86 3.39
N HIS A 109 11.79 -1.41 3.08
CA HIS A 109 11.43 -2.76 3.53
C HIS A 109 12.24 -3.85 2.80
N MET A 110 12.53 -3.69 1.51
CA MET A 110 13.41 -4.60 0.78
C MET A 110 14.81 -4.67 1.41
N LYS A 111 15.45 -3.52 1.65
CA LYS A 111 16.78 -3.46 2.29
C LYS A 111 16.77 -4.13 3.66
N ARG A 112 15.76 -3.84 4.49
CA ARG A 112 15.63 -4.45 5.82
C ARG A 112 15.44 -5.97 5.77
N GLY A 113 14.66 -6.47 4.80
CA GLY A 113 14.48 -7.90 4.59
C GLY A 113 15.80 -8.60 4.25
N LEU A 114 16.53 -8.05 3.28
CA LEU A 114 17.84 -8.57 2.85
C LEU A 114 18.89 -8.54 3.97
N VAL A 115 18.95 -7.45 4.75
CA VAL A 115 19.86 -7.35 5.91
C VAL A 115 19.52 -8.38 6.98
N ARG A 116 18.24 -8.66 7.25
CA ARG A 116 17.88 -9.71 8.22
C ARG A 116 18.27 -11.09 7.71
N TRP A 117 18.08 -11.36 6.43
CA TRP A 117 18.55 -12.60 5.82
C TRP A 117 20.07 -12.75 5.92
N SER A 118 20.85 -11.70 5.64
CA SER A 118 22.31 -11.77 5.75
C SER A 118 22.77 -12.05 7.18
N VAL A 119 22.10 -11.49 8.19
CA VAL A 119 22.35 -11.81 9.60
C VAL A 119 22.03 -13.28 9.89
N VAL A 120 20.85 -13.77 9.46
CA VAL A 120 20.45 -15.18 9.65
C VAL A 120 21.47 -16.13 9.03
N PHE A 121 21.85 -15.92 7.76
CA PHE A 121 22.83 -16.77 7.09
C PHE A 121 24.21 -16.73 7.74
N THR A 122 24.66 -15.56 8.20
CA THR A 122 25.92 -15.42 8.94
C THR A 122 25.90 -16.24 10.24
N VAL A 123 24.84 -16.11 11.04
CA VAL A 123 24.71 -16.84 12.31
C VAL A 123 24.66 -18.35 12.07
N VAL A 124 23.83 -18.80 11.12
CA VAL A 124 23.73 -20.22 10.77
C VAL A 124 25.08 -20.76 10.27
N GLY A 125 25.80 -19.99 9.43
CA GLY A 125 27.12 -20.38 8.93
C GLY A 125 28.16 -20.53 10.03
N VAL A 126 28.24 -19.56 10.95
CA VAL A 126 29.17 -19.60 12.09
C VAL A 126 28.88 -20.78 13.02
N LEU A 127 27.61 -21.02 13.36
CA LEU A 127 27.21 -22.15 14.20
C LEU A 127 27.51 -23.49 13.54
N SER A 128 27.27 -23.60 12.23
CA SER A 128 27.58 -24.81 11.46
C SER A 128 29.08 -25.07 11.45
N ALA A 129 29.90 -24.07 11.14
CA ALA A 129 31.36 -24.21 11.14
C ALA A 129 31.89 -24.59 12.53
N TRP A 130 31.38 -23.96 13.59
CA TRP A 130 31.74 -24.28 14.96
C TRP A 130 31.38 -25.73 15.35
N TRP A 131 30.21 -26.21 14.93
CA TRP A 131 29.80 -27.60 15.13
C TRP A 131 30.75 -28.58 14.42
N PHE A 132 31.07 -28.33 13.14
CA PHE A 132 32.00 -29.15 12.38
C PHE A 132 33.41 -29.19 12.96
N MET A 133 33.87 -28.13 13.62
CA MET A 133 35.18 -28.11 14.29
C MET A 133 35.21 -28.85 15.64
N ARG A 134 34.04 -29.19 16.21
CA ARG A 134 33.92 -29.86 17.51
C ARG A 134 33.61 -31.34 17.43
N VAL A 135 33.19 -31.83 16.26
CA VAL A 135 32.97 -33.25 15.95
C VAL A 135 34.27 -33.84 15.40
#